data_AF-A0A4P6WL95-F1
#
_entry.id   AF-A0A4P6WL95-F1
#
_cell.length_a   1.000
_cell.length_b   1.000
_cell.length_c   1.000
_cell.angle_alpha   90.00
_cell.angle_beta   90.00
_cell.angle_gamma   90.00
#
_symmetry.space_group_name_H-M   'P 1'
#
loop_
_entity.id
_entity.type
_entity.pdbx_description
1 polymer ?
#
loop_
_entity_poly.entity_id
_entity_poly.type
_entity_poly.pdbx_seq_one_letter_code
_entity_poly.pdbx_strand_id
1 'polypeptide(L)'
;MSAPLTGAGYLRPPKRSGTREEVLARCFAAIANDDFQKPTMEDRLLELHEKEVWYANLEASFRPGWVVVGPVEPDYVDDRMRKYRGRYGQVRSD
;
A
#
# COMPACT_ATOMS: atom_id res chain seq x y z
N MET A 1 11.44 -4.00 -17.92
CA MET A 1 12.01 -3.68 -16.59
C MET A 1 12.68 -4.94 -16.08
N SER A 2 13.96 -4.88 -15.71
CA SER A 2 14.70 -6.00 -15.10
C SER A 2 14.03 -6.36 -13.75
N ALA A 3 13.87 -7.65 -13.45
CA ALA A 3 13.38 -8.07 -12.15
C ALA A 3 14.28 -7.50 -11.05
N PRO A 4 13.74 -7.06 -9.90
CA PRO A 4 14.57 -6.59 -8.80
C PRO A 4 15.54 -7.69 -8.35
N LEU A 5 16.76 -7.28 -8.00
CA LEU A 5 17.82 -8.19 -7.57
C LEU A 5 17.34 -9.06 -6.40
N THR A 6 17.46 -10.38 -6.55
CA THR A 6 17.12 -11.37 -5.52
C THR A 6 17.93 -11.05 -4.26
N GLY A 7 17.25 -10.69 -3.16
CA GLY A 7 17.87 -10.37 -1.87
C GLY A 7 17.95 -8.87 -1.52
N ALA A 8 17.60 -7.97 -2.43
CA ALA A 8 17.49 -6.55 -2.14
C ALA A 8 16.13 -6.22 -1.48
N GLY A 9 15.90 -6.68 -0.24
CA GLY A 9 14.95 -6.13 0.74
C GLY A 9 13.49 -5.84 0.35
N TYR A 10 13.04 -6.22 -0.85
CA TYR A 10 11.71 -5.92 -1.31
C TYR A 10 10.68 -6.85 -0.65
N LEU A 11 9.45 -6.39 -0.54
CA LEU A 11 8.31 -7.15 -0.02
C LEU A 11 8.21 -8.53 -0.67
N ARG A 12 7.69 -9.52 0.06
CA ARG A 12 7.58 -10.88 -0.49
C ARG A 12 6.78 -10.85 -1.79
N PRO A 13 7.20 -11.59 -2.82
CA PRO A 13 6.44 -11.69 -4.05
C PRO A 13 5.03 -12.23 -3.74
N PRO A 14 3.99 -11.80 -4.49
CA PRO A 14 2.63 -12.27 -4.25
C PRO A 14 2.57 -13.80 -4.30
N LYS A 15 1.94 -14.41 -3.30
CA LYS A 15 1.78 -15.87 -3.25
C LYS A 15 1.03 -16.34 -4.49
N ARG A 16 1.64 -17.25 -5.26
CA ARG A 16 0.95 -17.89 -6.37
C ARG A 16 -0.05 -18.89 -5.83
N SER A 17 -1.32 -18.70 -6.16
CA SER A 17 -2.38 -19.61 -5.73
C SER A 17 -2.28 -21.00 -6.36
N GLY A 18 -1.52 -21.19 -7.44
CA GLY A 18 -1.43 -22.47 -8.15
C GLY A 18 -2.65 -22.73 -9.05
N THR A 19 -2.75 -23.94 -9.59
CA THR A 19 -3.91 -24.36 -10.39
C THR A 19 -5.12 -24.66 -9.53
N ARG A 20 -6.30 -24.78 -10.15
CA ARG A 20 -7.54 -25.13 -9.44
C ARG A 20 -7.39 -26.47 -8.70
N GLU A 21 -6.78 -27.45 -9.37
CA GLU A 21 -6.59 -28.81 -8.85
C GLU A 21 -5.67 -28.80 -7.63
N GLU A 22 -4.59 -28.02 -7.67
CA GLU A 22 -3.65 -27.86 -6.54
C GLU A 22 -4.31 -27.20 -5.34
N VAL A 23 -5.13 -26.16 -5.57
CA VAL A 23 -5.88 -25.49 -4.50
C VAL A 23 -6.84 -26.46 -3.84
N LEU A 24 -7.62 -27.21 -4.63
CA LEU A 24 -8.57 -28.19 -4.11
C LEU A 24 -7.87 -29.30 -3.34
N ALA A 25 -6.75 -29.82 -3.85
CA ALA A 25 -5.96 -30.82 -3.15
C ALA A 25 -5.45 -30.32 -1.78
N ARG A 26 -4.96 -29.07 -1.71
CA ARG A 26 -4.56 -28.45 -0.43
C ARG A 26 -5.74 -28.26 0.53
N CYS A 27 -6.90 -27.84 0.03
CA CYS A 27 -8.11 -27.69 0.86
C CYS A 27 -8.57 -29.04 1.43
N PHE A 28 -8.62 -30.10 0.60
CA PHE A 28 -8.99 -31.43 1.08
C PHE A 28 -7.98 -31.99 2.08
N ALA A 29 -6.68 -31.78 1.86
CA ALA A 29 -5.64 -32.17 2.82
C ALA A 29 -5.79 -31.43 4.15
N ALA A 30 -6.06 -30.12 4.12
CA ALA A 30 -6.29 -29.32 5.34
C ALA A 30 -7.51 -29.82 6.12
N ILE A 31 -8.62 -30.12 5.43
CA ILE A 31 -9.84 -30.68 6.06
C ILE A 31 -9.55 -32.06 6.67
N ALA A 32 -8.85 -32.93 5.94
CA ALA A 32 -8.53 -34.27 6.41
C ALA A 32 -7.62 -34.27 7.65
N ASN A 33 -6.74 -33.28 7.76
CA ASN A 33 -5.78 -33.15 8.87
C ASN A 33 -6.26 -32.20 9.98
N ASP A 34 -7.47 -31.64 9.88
CA ASP A 34 -7.99 -30.58 10.76
C ASP A 34 -7.04 -29.35 10.88
N ASP A 35 -6.20 -29.13 9.86
CA ASP A 35 -5.18 -28.09 9.83
C ASP A 35 -5.70 -26.85 9.10
N PHE A 36 -6.58 -26.13 9.78
CA PHE A 36 -6.97 -24.80 9.36
C PHE A 36 -5.91 -23.81 9.81
N GLN A 37 -4.86 -23.65 9.00
CA GLN A 37 -3.86 -22.60 9.17
C GLN A 37 -4.57 -21.24 9.35
N LYS A 38 -4.62 -20.76 10.61
CA LYS A 38 -5.06 -19.40 10.94
C LYS A 38 -3.81 -18.56 11.04
N PRO A 39 -3.48 -17.74 10.03
CA PRO A 39 -2.36 -16.82 10.14
C PRO A 39 -2.57 -15.91 11.35
N THR A 40 -1.49 -15.57 12.04
CA THR A 40 -1.54 -14.64 13.16
C THR A 40 -2.01 -13.26 12.68
N MET A 41 -2.43 -12.39 13.60
CA MET A 41 -2.83 -11.03 13.23
C MET A 41 -1.67 -10.27 12.58
N GLU A 42 -0.44 -10.46 13.06
CA GLU A 42 0.77 -9.86 12.50
C GLU A 42 1.00 -10.33 11.05
N ASP A 43 0.87 -11.64 10.78
CA ASP A 43 0.99 -12.18 9.43
C ASP A 43 -0.02 -11.57 8.46
N ARG A 44 -1.27 -11.35 8.93
CA ARG A 44 -2.33 -10.73 8.13
C ARG A 44 -2.05 -9.27 7.83
N LEU A 45 -1.58 -8.51 8.82
CA LEU A 45 -1.23 -7.09 8.64
C LEU A 45 -0.07 -6.94 7.67
N LEU A 46 0.96 -7.80 7.78
CA LEU A 46 2.07 -7.82 6.85
C LEU A 46 1.61 -8.15 5.42
N GLU A 47 0.76 -9.18 5.25
CA GLU A 47 0.23 -9.56 3.93
C GLU A 47 -0.63 -8.46 3.29
N LEU A 48 -1.41 -7.72 4.10
CA LEU A 48 -2.18 -6.57 3.64
C LEU A 48 -1.27 -5.44 3.16
N HIS A 49 -0.25 -5.10 3.94
CA HIS A 49 0.73 -4.07 3.57
C HIS A 49 1.48 -4.44 2.29
N GLU A 50 1.94 -5.70 2.20
CA GLU A 50 2.59 -6.22 1.00
C GLU A 50 1.70 -6.09 -0.24
N LYS A 51 0.42 -6.46 -0.12
CA LYS A 51 -0.57 -6.36 -1.19
C LYS A 51 -0.81 -4.90 -1.63
N GLU A 52 -0.92 -3.98 -0.68
CA GLU A 52 -1.15 -2.56 -0.95
C GLU A 52 -0.03 -1.97 -1.81
N VAL A 53 1.24 -2.22 -1.42
CA VAL A 53 2.40 -1.73 -2.17
C VAL A 53 2.48 -2.37 -3.55
N TRP A 54 2.20 -3.67 -3.67
CA TRP A 54 2.15 -4.34 -4.99
C TRP A 54 1.08 -3.73 -5.90
N TYR A 55 -0.10 -3.42 -5.36
CA TYR A 55 -1.18 -2.80 -6.11
C TYR A 55 -0.83 -1.38 -6.54
N ALA A 56 -0.28 -0.56 -5.63
CA ALA A 56 0.18 0.79 -5.93
C ALA A 56 1.23 0.81 -7.06
N ASN A 57 2.18 -0.13 -7.02
CA ASN A 57 3.17 -0.27 -8.09
C ASN A 57 2.56 -0.68 -9.42
N LEU A 58 1.60 -1.62 -9.40
CA LEU A 58 0.90 -2.04 -10.60
C LEU A 58 0.15 -0.85 -11.21
N GLU A 59 -0.58 -0.09 -10.40
CA GLU A 59 -1.29 1.12 -10.82
C GLU A 59 -0.33 2.17 -11.40
N ALA A 60 0.77 2.46 -10.71
CA ALA A 60 1.81 3.37 -11.17
C ALA A 60 2.47 2.93 -12.49
N SER A 61 2.52 1.62 -12.76
CA SER A 61 3.09 1.09 -14.02
C SER A 61 2.24 1.42 -15.26
N PHE A 62 0.91 1.52 -15.09
CA PHE A 62 -0.01 1.87 -16.18
C PHE A 62 -0.27 3.37 -16.28
N ARG A 63 -0.23 4.08 -15.15
CA ARG A 63 -0.44 5.51 -15.06
C ARG A 63 0.54 6.09 -14.04
N PRO A 64 1.78 6.39 -14.45
CA PRO A 64 2.72 7.05 -13.55
C PRO A 64 2.15 8.42 -13.19
N GLY A 65 1.66 8.54 -11.96
CA GLY A 65 1.23 9.81 -11.40
C GLY A 65 2.45 10.71 -11.24
N TRP A 66 2.40 11.90 -11.83
CA TRP A 66 3.39 12.93 -11.54
C TRP A 66 3.13 13.43 -10.12
N VAL A 67 3.95 12.97 -9.18
CA VAL A 67 3.91 13.47 -7.79
C VAL A 67 4.83 14.66 -7.70
N VAL A 68 4.33 15.78 -7.18
CA VAL A 68 5.16 16.94 -6.89
C VAL A 68 6.07 16.59 -5.71
N VAL A 69 7.35 16.41 -5.98
CA VAL A 69 8.39 16.26 -4.97
C VAL A 69 8.99 17.63 -4.67
N GLY A 70 8.47 18.28 -3.63
CA GLY A 70 8.91 19.61 -3.19
C GLY A 70 7.96 20.20 -2.13
N PRO A 71 8.24 21.41 -1.63
CA PRO A 71 7.28 22.15 -0.81
C PRO A 71 5.99 22.35 -1.61
N VAL A 72 4.91 21.71 -1.19
CA VAL A 72 3.57 21.82 -1.77
C VAL A 72 2.70 22.59 -0.79
N GLU A 73 1.90 23.52 -1.32
CA GLU A 73 0.87 24.17 -0.51
C GLU A 73 -0.16 23.11 -0.11
N PRO A 74 -0.47 22.94 1.19
CA PRO A 74 -1.39 21.91 1.64
C PRO A 74 -2.75 22.05 0.95
N ASP A 75 -3.31 20.94 0.48
CA ASP A 75 -4.67 20.91 -0.10
C ASP A 75 -5.74 21.35 0.92
N TYR A 76 -5.44 21.21 2.21
CA TYR A 76 -6.27 21.67 3.31
C TYR A 76 -5.46 22.51 4.28
N VAL A 77 -5.94 23.72 4.54
CA VAL A 77 -5.46 24.60 5.61
C VAL A 77 -6.67 24.89 6.49
N ASP A 78 -6.61 24.49 7.76
CA ASP A 78 -7.64 24.85 8.75
C ASP A 78 -7.82 26.37 8.76
N ASP A 79 -9.07 26.83 8.57
CA ASP A 79 -9.40 28.26 8.52
C ASP A 79 -9.00 29.00 9.79
N ARG A 80 -8.94 28.31 10.95
CA ARG A 80 -8.44 28.86 12.22
C ARG A 80 -6.94 29.15 12.22
N MET A 81 -6.19 28.47 11.37
CA MET A 81 -4.74 28.70 11.21
C MET A 81 -4.45 29.65 10.04
N ARG A 82 -5.49 30.14 9.35
CA ARG A 82 -5.35 30.93 8.15
C ARG A 82 -4.97 32.37 8.50
N LYS A 83 -3.76 32.76 8.09
CA LYS A 83 -3.28 34.14 8.21
C LYS A 83 -3.73 34.94 6.99
N TYR A 84 -4.68 35.84 7.17
CA TYR A 84 -5.16 36.72 6.10
C TYR A 84 -4.23 37.90 5.92
N ARG A 85 -3.69 38.09 4.70
CA ARG A 85 -2.91 39.28 4.35
C ARG A 85 -3.82 40.31 3.68
N GLY A 86 -3.98 41.46 4.33
CA GLY A 86 -4.69 42.60 3.76
C GLY A 86 -3.86 43.32 2.69
N ARG A 87 -4.53 44.19 1.93
CA ARG A 87 -3.94 44.98 0.82
C ARG A 87 -2.71 45.81 1.21
N TYR A 88 -2.57 46.17 2.49
CA TYR A 88 -1.44 46.93 3.04
C TYR A 88 -0.46 46.09 3.87
N GLY A 89 -0.41 44.77 3.66
CA GLY A 89 0.53 43.88 4.36
C GLY A 89 0.16 43.56 5.81
N GLN A 90 -0.99 44.01 6.29
CA GLN A 90 -1.50 43.64 7.62
C GLN A 90 -1.85 42.15 7.65
N VAL A 91 -1.34 41.44 8.65
CA VAL A 91 -1.62 40.01 8.87
C VAL A 91 -2.61 39.90 10.01
N ARG A 92 -3.77 39.28 9.76
CA ARG A 92 -4.74 38.90 10.79
C ARG A 92 -4.80 37.39 10.91
N SER A 93 -4.70 36.89 12.15
CA SER A 93 -5.22 35.59 12.56
C SER A 93 -6.36 35.89 13.52
N ASP A 94 -7.56 35.38 13.24
CA ASP A 94 -8.64 35.35 14.23
C ASP A 94 -8.37 34.21 15.22
#